data_AF-A0A1W9LNQ6-F1
#
_entry.id   AF-A0A1W9LNQ6-F1
#
_cell.length_a   1.000
_cell.length_b   1.000
_cell.length_c   1.000
_cell.angle_alpha   90.00
_cell.angle_beta   90.00
_cell.angle_gamma   90.00
#
_symmetry.space_group_name_H-M   'P 1'
#
loop_
_entity.id
_entity.type
_entity.pdbx_description
1 polymer ?
#
loop_
_entity_poly.entity_id
_entity_poly.type
_entity_poly.pdbx_seq_one_letter_code
_entity_poly.pdbx_strand_id
1 'polypeptide(L)'
;MISEIRLINYRKFVCERIPLEPITVFIGPNGSGKSTVASAIHTIAAIMRLGLQSAFPEGFFSFDRILSYDAEKFGYDETPMGLGISGKFDDLSFDYDIIFSKDSHSDFFIHYEGMKLVELIRHKFGTTTYPPYHYSIGNNMNIELPTTGGEKRSDSSARIKRRDTMFSDVNKKKIIRLSLFP
;
A
#
# COMPACT_ATOMS: atom_id res chain seq x y z
N MET A 1 -16.60 2.93 2.50
CA MET A 1 -15.87 2.84 3.77
C MET A 1 -14.52 2.19 3.54
N ILE A 2 -13.46 2.81 4.04
CA ILE A 2 -12.10 2.23 4.06
C ILE A 2 -12.03 1.28 5.26
N SER A 3 -11.53 0.07 5.04
CA SER A 3 -11.46 -1.00 6.05
C SER A 3 -10.04 -1.39 6.43
N GLU A 4 -9.04 -1.00 5.64
CA GLU A 4 -7.63 -1.30 5.94
C GLU A 4 -6.71 -0.25 5.31
N ILE A 5 -5.61 0.07 6.00
CA ILE A 5 -4.44 0.78 5.44
C ILE A 5 -3.25 -0.17 5.47
N ARG A 6 -2.45 -0.16 4.41
CA ARG A 6 -1.19 -0.90 4.30
C ARG A 6 -0.03 0.07 4.13
N LEU A 7 1.03 -0.12 4.90
CA LEU A 7 2.19 0.75 4.97
C LEU A 7 3.46 -0.07 4.83
N ILE A 8 4.37 0.29 3.94
CA ILE A 8 5.70 -0.31 3.79
C ILE A 8 6.73 0.80 3.85
N ASN A 9 7.69 0.68 4.76
CA ASN A 9 8.75 1.67 5.02
C ASN A 9 8.24 3.11 5.14
N TYR A 10 7.08 3.26 5.78
CA TYR A 10 6.36 4.51 5.92
C TYR A 10 6.65 5.11 7.30
N ARG A 11 7.69 5.93 7.40
CA ARG A 11 8.30 6.47 8.64
C ARG A 11 8.58 5.40 9.70
N LYS A 12 7.67 5.22 10.66
CA LYS A 12 7.83 4.30 11.80
C LYS A 12 7.37 2.88 11.48
N PHE A 13 6.65 2.70 10.39
CA PHE A 13 6.08 1.43 10.00
C PHE A 13 6.98 0.79 8.95
N VAL A 14 7.56 -0.35 9.30
CA VAL A 14 8.42 -1.12 8.39
C VAL A 14 7.54 -1.88 7.40
N CYS A 15 6.57 -2.64 7.90
CA CYS A 15 5.51 -3.21 7.08
C CYS A 15 4.30 -3.51 7.98
N GLU A 16 3.21 -2.77 7.80
CA GLU A 16 2.04 -2.88 8.67
C GLU A 16 0.72 -2.88 7.89
N ARG A 17 -0.25 -3.63 8.42
CA ARG A 17 -1.64 -3.62 7.99
C ARG A 17 -2.51 -3.17 9.16
N ILE A 18 -3.17 -2.04 9.01
CA ILE A 18 -3.96 -1.40 10.07
C ILE A 18 -5.43 -1.54 9.70
N PRO A 19 -6.21 -2.40 10.38
CA PRO A 19 -7.64 -2.48 10.15
C PRO A 19 -8.32 -1.19 10.62
N LEU A 20 -9.34 -0.77 9.87
CA LEU A 20 -10.16 0.39 10.17
C LEU A 20 -11.62 0.00 10.32
N GLU A 21 -12.23 0.55 11.35
CA GLU A 21 -13.67 0.56 11.59
C GLU A 21 -14.27 1.93 11.20
N PRO A 22 -15.61 2.06 11.05
CA PRO A 22 -16.26 3.31 10.70
C PRO A 22 -15.79 4.52 11.53
N ILE A 23 -15.46 4.28 12.81
CA ILE A 23 -14.79 5.23 13.70
C ILE A 23 -13.58 4.52 14.30
N THR A 24 -12.39 4.93 13.90
CA THR A 24 -11.12 4.40 14.41
C THR A 24 -10.37 5.49 15.17
N VAL A 25 -9.98 5.22 16.41
CA VAL A 25 -9.24 6.16 17.26
C VAL A 25 -7.82 5.66 17.49
N PHE A 26 -6.83 6.46 17.10
CA PHE A 26 -5.42 6.16 17.32
C PHE A 26 -4.93 6.80 18.62
N ILE A 27 -4.55 5.96 19.60
CA ILE A 27 -4.07 6.39 20.92
C ILE A 27 -2.65 5.85 21.14
N GLY A 28 -1.80 6.62 21.82
CA GLY A 28 -0.42 6.20 22.12
C GLY A 28 0.50 7.38 22.45
N PRO A 29 1.73 7.12 22.91
CA PRO A 29 2.70 8.15 23.27
C PRO A 29 3.14 8.98 22.05
N ASN A 30 3.77 10.14 22.29
CA ASN A 30 4.34 10.94 21.20
C ASN A 30 5.39 10.13 20.43
N GLY A 31 5.41 10.28 19.10
CA GLY A 31 6.29 9.50 18.23
C GLY A 31 5.85 8.06 17.92
N SER A 32 4.71 7.60 18.45
CA SER A 32 4.19 6.23 18.22
C SER A 32 3.62 5.97 16.81
N GLY A 33 3.70 6.94 15.89
CA GLY A 33 3.20 6.78 14.52
C GLY A 33 1.75 7.23 14.27
N LYS A 34 1.03 7.78 15.26
CA LYS A 34 -0.36 8.27 15.05
C LYS A 34 -0.48 9.27 13.88
N SER A 35 0.35 10.31 13.90
CA SER A 35 0.39 11.31 12.83
C SER A 35 0.87 10.71 11.50
N THR A 36 1.67 9.64 11.54
CA THR A 36 2.09 8.91 10.34
C THR A 36 0.91 8.24 9.66
N VAL A 37 0.02 7.58 10.43
CA VAL A 37 -1.20 6.98 9.88
C VAL A 37 -2.12 8.06 9.30
N ALA A 38 -2.30 9.19 10.01
CA ALA A 38 -3.08 10.31 9.50
C ALA A 38 -2.50 10.86 8.18
N SER A 39 -1.19 11.06 8.11
CA SER A 39 -0.51 11.48 6.88
C SER A 39 -0.70 10.48 5.75
N ALA A 40 -0.62 9.17 6.02
CA ALA A 40 -0.89 8.12 5.04
C ALA A 40 -2.28 8.23 4.41
N ILE A 41 -3.31 8.37 5.26
CA ILE A 41 -4.69 8.56 4.81
C ILE A 41 -4.80 9.82 3.96
N HIS A 42 -4.20 10.93 4.40
CA HIS A 42 -4.21 12.19 3.65
C HIS A 42 -3.50 12.08 2.30
N THR A 43 -2.34 11.43 2.22
CA THR A 43 -1.61 11.20 0.98
C THR A 43 -2.46 10.39 0.01
N ILE A 44 -3.09 9.29 0.46
CA ILE A 44 -3.97 8.49 -0.40
C ILE A 44 -5.18 9.29 -0.86
N ALA A 45 -5.81 10.05 0.05
CA ALA A 45 -6.95 10.88 -0.31
C ALA A 45 -6.55 11.96 -1.34
N ALA A 46 -5.34 12.51 -1.25
CA ALA A 46 -4.78 13.42 -2.24
C ALA A 46 -4.54 12.72 -3.59
N ILE A 47 -3.92 11.55 -3.58
CA ILE A 47 -3.69 10.74 -4.79
C ILE A 47 -5.02 10.42 -5.50
N MET A 48 -6.02 9.97 -4.75
CA MET A 48 -7.34 9.64 -5.32
C MET A 48 -8.07 10.87 -5.90
N ARG A 49 -7.84 12.07 -5.34
CA ARG A 49 -8.53 13.30 -5.78
C ARG A 49 -7.80 14.05 -6.89
N LEU A 50 -6.47 14.10 -6.80
CA LEU A 50 -5.62 14.97 -7.60
C LEU A 50 -4.69 14.18 -8.54
N GLY A 51 -4.70 12.85 -8.45
CA GLY A 51 -3.77 11.97 -9.14
C GLY A 51 -2.46 11.78 -8.38
N LEU A 52 -1.71 10.76 -8.79
CA LEU A 52 -0.49 10.33 -8.11
C LEU A 52 0.61 11.41 -8.09
N GLN A 53 0.67 12.26 -9.12
CA GLN A 53 1.56 13.40 -9.18
C GLN A 53 1.46 14.33 -7.97
N SER A 54 0.32 14.36 -7.25
CA SER A 54 0.14 15.18 -6.06
C SER A 54 0.95 14.71 -4.84
N ALA A 55 1.44 13.47 -4.84
CA ALA A 55 2.22 12.90 -3.75
C ALA A 55 3.74 13.15 -3.85
N PHE A 56 4.22 13.68 -4.98
CA PHE A 56 5.64 13.95 -5.24
C PHE A 56 6.13 15.40 -4.99
N PRO A 57 5.38 16.50 -5.21
CA PRO A 57 5.89 17.85 -4.94
C PRO A 57 6.17 18.07 -3.44
N GLU A 58 6.94 19.09 -3.07
CA GLU A 58 7.31 19.47 -1.67
C GLU A 58 6.12 19.95 -0.78
N GLY A 59 4.94 19.33 -0.91
CA GLY A 59 3.79 19.56 -0.06
C GLY A 59 3.90 18.88 1.31
N PHE A 60 2.96 19.21 2.21
CA PHE A 60 2.91 18.64 3.56
C PHE A 60 2.75 17.10 3.60
N PHE A 61 2.24 16.50 2.52
CA PHE A 61 1.93 15.07 2.40
C PHE A 61 2.80 14.35 1.35
N SER A 62 3.95 14.95 1.03
CA SER A 62 4.87 14.40 0.03
C SER A 62 5.59 13.17 0.54
N PHE A 63 5.90 12.24 -0.36
CA PHE A 63 6.66 11.04 -0.02
C PHE A 63 8.03 11.35 0.61
N ASP A 64 8.66 12.48 0.26
CA ASP A 64 9.92 12.92 0.85
C ASP A 64 9.88 13.10 2.37
N ARG A 65 8.75 13.60 2.89
CA ARG A 65 8.58 13.81 4.33
C ARG A 65 8.23 12.53 5.07
N ILE A 66 8.02 11.45 4.34
CA ILE A 66 7.42 10.21 4.80
C ILE A 66 8.43 9.05 4.75
N LEU A 67 9.56 9.25 4.09
CA LEU A 67 10.68 8.31 4.06
C LEU A 67 11.08 7.88 5.47
N SER A 68 11.17 6.57 5.68
CA SER A 68 11.92 6.04 6.82
C SER A 68 13.41 6.08 6.50
N TYR A 69 14.21 6.68 7.37
CA TYR A 69 15.68 6.67 7.24
C TYR A 69 16.27 5.27 7.46
N ASP A 70 15.55 4.41 8.20
CA ASP A 70 15.93 3.03 8.51
C ASP A 70 15.12 2.02 7.68
N ALA A 71 14.77 2.39 6.45
CA ALA A 71 13.87 1.61 5.62
C ALA A 71 14.50 0.24 5.22
N GLU A 72 13.70 -0.82 5.35
CA GLU A 72 14.12 -2.20 5.09
C GLU A 72 14.07 -2.52 3.59
N LYS A 73 15.12 -3.14 3.05
CA LYS A 73 15.21 -3.43 1.62
C LYS A 73 14.36 -4.60 1.16
N PHE A 74 13.92 -5.52 2.03
CA PHE A 74 13.17 -6.73 1.67
C PHE A 74 13.79 -7.54 0.49
N GLY A 75 15.12 -7.52 0.36
CA GLY A 75 15.83 -8.20 -0.73
C GLY A 75 15.85 -7.47 -2.08
N TYR A 76 15.36 -6.22 -2.15
CA TYR A 76 15.44 -5.35 -3.32
C TYR A 76 16.75 -4.54 -3.35
N ASP A 77 17.19 -4.16 -4.56
CA ASP A 77 18.37 -3.30 -4.75
C ASP A 77 18.15 -1.92 -4.12
N GLU A 78 16.98 -1.34 -4.40
CA GLU A 78 16.47 -0.08 -3.87
C GLU A 78 15.50 -0.35 -2.72
N THR A 79 15.39 0.58 -1.78
CA THR A 79 14.49 0.41 -0.65
C THR A 79 13.05 0.67 -1.06
N PRO A 80 12.16 -0.35 -1.08
CA PRO A 80 10.79 -0.15 -1.51
C PRO A 80 10.01 0.57 -0.42
N MET A 81 9.03 1.35 -0.85
CA MET A 81 8.06 2.03 -0.01
C MET A 81 6.70 1.76 -0.57
N GLY A 82 5.71 1.71 0.31
CA GLY A 82 4.39 1.25 -0.07
C GLY A 82 3.30 1.90 0.74
N LEU A 83 2.20 2.14 0.05
CA LEU A 83 1.00 2.71 0.61
C LEU A 83 -0.19 2.07 -0.08
N GLY A 84 -1.14 1.58 0.71
CA GLY A 84 -2.32 0.94 0.16
C GLY A 84 -3.54 1.11 1.05
N ILE A 85 -4.71 0.97 0.45
CA ILE A 85 -5.99 0.91 1.15
C ILE A 85 -6.86 -0.20 0.59
N SER A 86 -7.71 -0.74 1.45
CA SER A 86 -8.86 -1.52 1.04
C SER A 86 -10.13 -0.89 1.56
N GLY A 87 -11.22 -1.12 0.86
CA GLY A 87 -12.52 -0.68 1.31
C GLY A 87 -13.66 -1.26 0.51
N LYS A 88 -14.85 -0.82 0.88
CA LYS A 88 -16.10 -1.16 0.21
C LYS A 88 -16.95 0.07 0.00
N PHE A 89 -17.60 0.19 -1.15
CA PHE A 89 -18.59 1.22 -1.43
C PHE A 89 -19.78 0.54 -2.08
N ASP A 90 -20.94 0.57 -1.41
CA ASP A 90 -22.12 -0.20 -1.79
C ASP A 90 -21.79 -1.69 -2.02
N ASP A 91 -21.97 -2.16 -3.26
CA ASP A 91 -21.70 -3.53 -3.70
C ASP A 91 -20.31 -3.69 -4.35
N LEU A 92 -19.45 -2.68 -4.26
CA LEU A 92 -18.08 -2.68 -4.76
C LEU A 92 -17.10 -2.86 -3.60
N SER A 93 -16.17 -3.80 -3.72
CA SER A 93 -14.96 -3.86 -2.90
C SER A 93 -13.75 -3.46 -3.71
N PHE A 94 -12.80 -2.75 -3.11
CA PHE A 94 -11.59 -2.30 -3.79
C PHE A 94 -10.35 -2.52 -2.93
N ASP A 95 -9.24 -2.78 -3.61
CA ASP A 95 -7.88 -2.74 -3.08
C ASP A 95 -7.06 -1.80 -3.97
N TYR A 96 -6.46 -0.76 -3.42
CA TYR A 96 -5.52 0.11 -4.12
C TYR A 96 -4.17 0.04 -3.43
N ASP A 97 -3.11 -0.14 -4.20
CA ASP A 97 -1.74 -0.24 -3.69
C ASP A 97 -0.79 0.50 -4.63
N ILE A 98 0.12 1.26 -4.03
CA ILE A 98 1.28 1.82 -4.72
C ILE A 98 2.55 1.39 -4.02
N ILE A 99 3.54 0.98 -4.82
CA ILE A 99 4.88 0.64 -4.39
C ILE A 99 5.87 1.44 -5.23
N PHE A 100 6.76 2.14 -4.56
CA PHE A 100 7.70 3.04 -5.17
C PHE A 100 9.02 3.01 -4.39
N SER A 101 10.06 3.64 -4.93
CA SER A 101 11.31 3.85 -4.21
C SER A 101 11.84 5.23 -4.54
N LYS A 102 12.91 5.62 -3.83
CA LYS A 102 13.64 6.85 -4.09
C LYS A 102 15.08 6.48 -4.44
N ASP A 103 15.59 7.01 -5.55
CA ASP A 103 17.00 6.80 -5.91
C ASP A 103 17.94 7.74 -5.14
N SER A 104 19.24 7.60 -5.40
CA SER A 104 20.29 8.45 -4.84
C SER A 104 20.24 9.91 -5.31
N HIS A 105 19.58 10.20 -6.43
CA HIS A 105 19.39 11.53 -7.00
C HIS A 105 18.13 12.24 -6.52
N SER A 106 17.40 11.63 -5.59
CA SER A 106 16.12 12.08 -5.05
C SER A 106 14.92 11.98 -5.99
N ASP A 107 15.06 11.23 -7.08
CA ASP A 107 13.93 10.93 -7.96
C ASP A 107 13.12 9.77 -7.38
N PHE A 108 11.80 9.82 -7.58
CA PHE A 108 10.89 8.74 -7.21
C PHE A 108 10.62 7.81 -8.39
N PHE A 109 10.66 6.51 -8.13
CA PHE A 109 10.41 5.46 -9.12
C PHE A 109 9.23 4.63 -8.66
N ILE A 110 8.14 4.63 -9.45
CA ILE A 110 6.98 3.78 -9.19
C ILE A 110 7.30 2.39 -9.75
N HIS A 111 7.36 1.42 -8.85
CA HIS A 111 7.56 0.02 -9.21
C HIS A 111 6.22 -0.65 -9.56
N TYR A 112 5.18 -0.28 -8.83
CA TYR A 112 3.82 -0.79 -8.98
C TYR A 112 2.80 0.26 -8.55
N GLU A 113 1.74 0.41 -9.33
CA GLU A 113 0.50 1.04 -8.92
C GLU A 113 -0.63 0.13 -9.41
N GLY A 114 -1.54 -0.25 -8.52
CA GLY A 114 -2.61 -1.16 -8.85
C GLY A 114 -3.90 -0.88 -8.12
N MET A 115 -5.00 -1.14 -8.80
CA MET A 115 -6.34 -1.17 -8.25
C MET A 115 -7.02 -2.48 -8.64
N LYS A 116 -7.48 -3.21 -7.64
CA LYS A 116 -8.35 -4.38 -7.80
C LYS A 116 -9.76 -3.99 -7.38
N LEU A 117 -10.73 -4.29 -8.23
CA LEU A 117 -12.15 -4.06 -7.99
C LEU A 117 -12.90 -5.38 -8.03
N VAL A 118 -13.76 -5.62 -7.05
CA VAL A 118 -14.65 -6.77 -6.97
C VAL A 118 -16.08 -6.26 -6.85
N GLU A 119 -16.92 -6.57 -7.85
CA GLU A 119 -18.32 -6.16 -7.87
C GLU A 119 -19.22 -7.34 -7.47
N LEU A 120 -20.18 -7.06 -6.56
CA LEU A 120 -21.19 -7.99 -6.07
C LEU A 120 -22.57 -7.60 -6.61
N ILE A 121 -23.01 -8.17 -7.72
CA ILE A 121 -24.35 -7.86 -8.22
C ILE A 121 -25.39 -8.65 -7.43
N ARG A 122 -26.30 -7.94 -6.76
CA ARG A 122 -27.47 -8.52 -6.08
C ARG A 122 -28.63 -8.66 -7.06
N HIS A 123 -29.02 -9.88 -7.38
CA HIS A 123 -30.24 -10.17 -8.12
C HIS A 123 -31.33 -10.69 -7.18
N LYS A 124 -32.60 -10.64 -7.61
CA LYS A 124 -33.76 -11.18 -6.84
C LYS A 124 -33.61 -12.64 -6.40
N PHE A 125 -32.69 -13.40 -7.02
CA PHE A 125 -32.50 -14.83 -6.79
C PHE A 125 -31.13 -15.20 -6.19
N GLY A 126 -30.29 -14.22 -5.84
CA GLY A 126 -28.96 -14.48 -5.25
C GLY A 126 -27.93 -13.38 -5.52
N THR A 127 -26.73 -13.60 -5.01
CA THR A 127 -25.56 -12.71 -5.20
C THR A 127 -24.60 -13.34 -6.21
N THR A 128 -24.25 -12.62 -7.26
CA THR A 128 -23.24 -13.05 -8.24
C THR A 128 -21.99 -12.21 -8.05
N THR A 129 -20.84 -12.85 -7.88
CA THR A 129 -19.53 -12.16 -7.84
C THR A 129 -18.91 -12.24 -9.22
N TYR A 130 -18.55 -11.09 -9.80
CA TYR A 130 -17.84 -11.05 -11.07
C TYR A 130 -16.34 -11.24 -10.86
N PRO A 131 -15.60 -11.73 -11.87
CA PRO A 131 -14.15 -11.80 -11.80
C PRO A 131 -13.58 -10.41 -11.48
N PRO A 132 -12.56 -10.32 -10.61
CA PRO A 132 -11.98 -9.04 -10.22
C PRO A 132 -11.43 -8.30 -11.44
N TYR A 133 -11.76 -7.01 -11.55
CA TYR A 133 -11.06 -6.13 -12.48
C TYR A 133 -9.75 -5.69 -11.84
N HIS A 134 -8.63 -5.93 -12.51
CA HIS A 134 -7.32 -5.52 -12.05
C HIS A 134 -6.73 -4.52 -13.04
N TYR A 135 -6.51 -3.30 -12.56
CA TYR A 135 -5.83 -2.25 -13.28
C TYR A 135 -4.48 -2.06 -12.62
N SER A 136 -3.39 -2.23 -13.36
CA SER A 136 -2.06 -1.97 -12.80
C SER A 136 -1.13 -1.34 -13.83
N ILE A 137 -0.21 -0.55 -13.31
CA ILE A 137 0.88 0.09 -14.01
C ILE A 137 2.16 -0.30 -13.27
N GLY A 138 3.18 -0.75 -14.01
CA GLY A 138 4.44 -1.23 -13.44
C GLY A 138 4.53 -2.75 -13.40
N ASN A 139 5.57 -3.25 -12.73
CA ASN A 139 5.78 -4.69 -12.59
C ASN A 139 4.90 -5.19 -11.44
N ASN A 140 4.15 -6.27 -11.63
CA ASN A 140 3.52 -6.98 -10.52
C ASN A 140 4.62 -7.46 -9.56
N MET A 141 4.86 -6.70 -8.49
CA MET A 141 5.81 -7.10 -7.46
C MET A 141 5.07 -7.97 -6.46
N ASN A 142 5.56 -9.20 -6.29
CA ASN A 142 5.10 -10.07 -5.22
C ASN A 142 5.72 -9.60 -3.91
N ILE A 143 5.09 -8.63 -3.25
CA ILE A 143 5.45 -8.28 -1.87
C ILE A 143 4.57 -9.09 -0.94
N GLU A 144 5.14 -10.11 -0.30
CA GLU A 144 4.51 -10.75 0.86
C GLU A 144 4.62 -9.79 2.05
N LEU A 145 3.52 -9.10 2.35
CA LEU A 145 3.44 -8.23 3.53
C LEU A 145 3.36 -9.11 4.79
N PRO A 146 4.30 -9.00 5.75
CA PRO A 146 4.13 -9.63 7.05
C PRO A 146 2.78 -9.23 7.68
N THR A 147 1.94 -10.23 7.94
CA THR A 147 0.67 -10.08 8.64
C THR A 147 0.88 -10.26 10.13
N THR A 148 1.49 -9.28 10.79
CA THR A 148 1.66 -9.38 12.25
C THR A 148 1.56 -8.02 12.91
N GLY A 149 0.34 -7.69 13.34
CA GLY A 149 0.19 -6.94 14.57
C GLY A 149 0.77 -7.77 15.72
N GLY A 150 1.98 -7.41 16.14
CA GLY A 150 2.62 -7.83 17.39
C GLY A 150 3.14 -9.27 17.44
N GLU A 151 4.45 -9.46 17.28
CA GLU A 151 5.32 -10.09 18.29
C GLU A 151 6.79 -10.01 17.86
N LYS A 152 7.65 -9.53 18.76
CA LYS A 152 9.11 -9.52 18.57
C LYS A 152 9.67 -10.90 18.95
N ARG A 153 10.45 -11.50 18.03
CA ARG A 153 11.43 -12.61 18.21
C ARG A 153 10.76 -13.94 18.63
N SER A 154 11.16 -15.12 18.20
CA SER A 154 12.46 -15.71 17.84
C SER A 154 12.22 -17.04 17.12
N ASP A 155 13.21 -17.46 16.33
CA ASP A 155 13.44 -18.84 15.86
C ASP A 155 12.47 -19.51 14.90
N SER A 156 12.94 -19.52 13.64
CA SER A 156 13.19 -20.71 12.83
C SER A 156 12.20 -21.90 12.89
N SER A 157 11.59 -22.09 11.72
CA SER A 157 11.12 -23.35 11.15
C SER A 157 9.75 -23.89 11.62
N ALA A 158 8.93 -24.14 10.59
CA ALA A 158 7.74 -24.96 10.56
C ALA A 158 6.40 -24.29 10.95
N ARG A 159 5.54 -24.23 9.92
CA ARG A 159 4.06 -24.16 9.94
C ARG A 159 3.43 -22.77 9.98
N ILE A 160 3.30 -22.16 8.81
CA ILE A 160 1.99 -21.65 8.37
C ILE A 160 1.77 -22.09 6.91
N LYS A 161 1.14 -23.27 6.76
CA LYS A 161 0.56 -23.72 5.50
C LYS A 161 -0.79 -23.03 5.33
N ARG A 162 -1.03 -22.50 4.12
CA ARG A 162 -2.34 -22.14 3.52
C ARG A 162 -3.08 -20.95 4.15
N ARG A 163 -2.87 -19.76 3.57
CA ARG A 163 -3.90 -18.94 2.91
C ARG A 163 -3.26 -17.67 2.33
N ASP A 164 -3.86 -17.18 1.25
CA ASP A 164 -3.54 -15.96 0.48
C ASP A 164 -2.47 -16.08 -0.62
N THR A 165 -2.64 -17.09 -1.48
CA THR A 165 -2.18 -17.02 -2.87
C THR A 165 -3.00 -15.99 -3.64
N MET A 166 -2.51 -14.75 -3.72
CA MET A 166 -3.00 -13.80 -4.74
C MET A 166 -1.91 -12.86 -5.32
N PHE A 167 -0.66 -13.31 -5.28
CA PHE A 167 0.46 -12.67 -5.97
C PHE A 167 1.37 -13.76 -6.56
N SER A 168 0.82 -14.56 -7.46
CA SER A 168 1.59 -15.49 -8.27
C SER A 168 1.14 -15.35 -9.71
N ASP A 169 1.71 -14.40 -10.46
CA ASP A 169 2.34 -14.75 -11.74
C ASP A 169 2.96 -13.56 -12.51
N VAL A 170 4.15 -13.86 -13.05
CA VAL A 170 4.81 -13.38 -14.28
C VAL A 170 5.58 -12.03 -14.28
N ASN A 171 6.89 -12.22 -14.51
CA ASN A 171 7.93 -11.32 -15.01
C ASN A 171 7.55 -10.47 -16.23
N LYS A 172 7.91 -9.17 -16.22
CA LYS A 172 8.80 -8.48 -17.20
C LYS A 172 8.91 -6.98 -16.87
N LYS A 173 10.14 -6.49 -16.68
CA LYS A 173 10.50 -5.09 -16.42
C LYS A 173 9.87 -4.12 -17.44
N LYS A 174 9.03 -3.19 -16.98
CA LYS A 174 8.78 -1.92 -17.69
C LYS A 174 8.96 -0.75 -16.72
N ILE A 175 10.00 0.04 -16.94
CA ILE A 175 10.34 1.24 -16.15
C ILE A 175 9.54 2.41 -16.73
N ILE A 176 8.70 3.05 -15.91
CA ILE A 176 8.09 4.34 -16.25
C ILE A 176 8.85 5.41 -15.48
N ARG A 177 9.63 6.20 -16.21
CA ARG A 177 10.40 7.32 -15.66
C ARG A 177 9.52 8.56 -15.76
N LEU A 178 8.99 9.05 -14.63
CA LEU A 178 8.34 10.36 -14.58
C LEU A 178 9.43 11.39 -14.29
N SER A 179 9.93 12.03 -15.35
CA SER A 179 10.78 13.21 -15.21
C SER A 179 9.92 14.39 -14.74
N LEU A 180 10.06 14.78 -13.49
CA LEU A 180 9.44 15.97 -12.92
C LEU A 180 10.42 17.14 -13.03
N PHE A 181 10.35 17.96 -14.09
CA PHE A 181 10.85 19.34 -14.12
C PHE A 181 10.09 20.14 -15.21
N PRO A 182 10.03 21.48 -15.08
CA PRO A 182 8.79 22.28 -14.99
C PRO A 182 8.09 22.57 -16.32
#